data_AF-A0A9Q3QC64-F1
#
_entry.id   AF-A0A9Q3QC64-F1
#
_cell.length_a   1.000
_cell.length_b   1.000
_cell.length_c   1.000
_cell.angle_alpha   90.00
_cell.angle_beta   90.00
_cell.angle_gamma   90.00
#
_symmetry.space_group_name_H-M   'P 1'
#
loop_
_entity.id
_entity.type
_entity.pdbx_description
1 polymer ?
#
loop_
_entity_poly.entity_id
_entity_poly.type
_entity_poly.pdbx_seq_one_letter_code
_entity_poly.pdbx_strand_id
1 'polypeptide(L)'
;MFQEDFHIPDEIIVGKLHSLFIRTAKKWYYKMRQEHGKHDWSWWKSELITKWANNSWRFKSKNAFESAIFNSEKDKPLTWLFKQKDQLSALHPDMLDTRINRKILENVEESWNMLSSADF
;
A
#
# COMPACT_ATOMS: atom_id res chain seq x y z
N MET A 1 -8.01 0.66 11.88
CA MET A 1 -8.29 0.96 13.30
C MET A 1 -7.87 2.40 13.51
N PHE A 2 -8.84 3.32 13.65
CA PHE A 2 -8.59 4.75 13.56
C PHE A 2 -8.26 5.33 14.94
N GLN A 3 -7.43 6.38 14.97
CA GLN A 3 -7.07 7.11 16.19
C GLN A 3 -8.31 7.65 16.93
N GLU A 4 -9.33 8.04 16.15
CA GLU A 4 -10.61 8.60 16.60
C GLU A 4 -11.42 7.61 17.46
N ASP A 5 -11.31 6.31 17.18
CA ASP A 5 -12.08 5.27 17.89
C ASP A 5 -11.57 5.02 19.32
N PHE A 6 -10.32 5.38 19.63
CA PHE A 6 -9.63 5.00 20.87
C PHE A 6 -9.00 6.15 21.64
N HIS A 7 -9.07 7.40 21.15
CA HIS A 7 -8.46 8.57 21.79
C HIS A 7 -6.98 8.33 22.20
N ILE A 8 -6.24 7.59 21.37
CA ILE A 8 -4.87 7.21 21.69
C ILE A 8 -4.00 8.47 21.68
N PRO A 9 -3.31 8.81 22.78
CA PRO A 9 -2.40 9.95 22.81
C PRO A 9 -1.31 9.82 21.76
N ASP A 10 -0.96 10.93 21.13
CA ASP A 10 0.07 10.99 20.10
C ASP A 10 1.42 10.46 20.58
N GLU A 11 1.75 10.62 21.86
CA GLU A 11 2.99 10.07 22.41
C GLU A 11 3.05 8.55 22.33
N ILE A 12 1.90 7.86 22.49
CA ILE A 12 1.82 6.40 22.37
C ILE A 12 1.97 5.99 20.91
N ILE A 13 1.29 6.70 19.99
CA ILE A 13 1.37 6.41 18.55
C ILE A 13 2.81 6.61 18.05
N VAL A 14 3.39 7.77 18.33
CA VAL A 14 4.75 8.14 17.91
C VAL A 14 5.79 7.25 18.59
N GLY A 15 5.59 6.87 19.86
CA GLY A 15 6.44 5.91 20.57
C GLY A 15 6.49 4.55 19.88
N LYS A 16 5.35 4.08 19.35
CA LYS A 16 5.27 2.80 18.64
C LYS A 16 5.89 2.83 17.25
N LEU A 17 6.01 3.99 16.59
CA LEU A 17 6.61 4.09 15.24
C LEU A 17 8.00 3.45 15.16
N HIS A 18 8.81 3.62 16.21
CA HIS A 18 10.12 3.01 16.30
C HIS A 18 10.10 1.47 16.14
N SER A 19 9.09 0.79 16.70
CA SER A 19 8.91 -0.66 16.61
C SER A 19 8.36 -1.12 15.26
N LEU A 20 7.62 -0.26 14.57
CA LEU A 20 7.01 -0.57 13.28
C LEU A 20 8.01 -0.46 12.12
N PHE A 21 8.98 0.46 12.23
CA PHE A 21 9.98 0.63 11.19
C PHE A 21 11.12 -0.39 11.29
N ILE A 22 11.49 -0.94 10.14
CA ILE A 22 12.62 -1.86 9.99
C ILE A 22 13.70 -1.28 9.06
N ARG A 23 14.94 -1.73 9.25
CA ARG A 23 16.09 -1.45 8.36
C ARG A 23 16.20 0.05 8.00
N THR A 24 16.07 0.39 6.71
CA THR A 24 16.21 1.75 6.18
C THR A 24 15.15 2.70 6.72
N ALA A 25 13.92 2.22 6.91
CA ALA A 25 12.87 3.06 7.49
C ALA A 25 13.16 3.42 8.95
N LYS A 26 13.74 2.48 9.70
CA LYS A 26 14.14 2.69 11.09
C LYS A 26 15.25 3.74 11.20
N LYS A 27 16.26 3.66 10.31
CA LYS A 27 17.33 4.65 10.22
C LYS A 27 16.80 6.05 9.87
N TRP A 28 15.89 6.14 8.91
CA TRP A 28 15.25 7.40 8.55
C TRP A 28 14.47 7.99 9.73
N TYR A 29 13.68 7.19 10.43
CA TYR A 29 12.90 7.65 11.59
C TYR A 29 13.79 8.26 12.66
N TYR A 30 14.90 7.61 12.99
CA TYR A 30 15.85 8.15 13.96
C TYR A 30 16.50 9.44 13.52
N LYS A 31 16.88 9.54 12.24
CA LYS A 31 17.42 10.78 11.67
C LYS A 31 16.40 11.92 11.79
N MET A 32 15.16 11.68 11.37
CA MET A 32 14.08 12.68 11.47
C MET A 32 13.83 13.10 12.93
N ARG A 33 13.85 12.15 13.88
CA ARG A 33 13.72 12.46 15.33
C ARG A 33 14.87 13.30 15.88
N GLN A 34 16.10 13.09 15.39
CA GLN A 34 17.26 13.88 15.80
C GLN A 34 17.22 15.30 15.24
N GLU A 35 16.81 15.45 13.98
CA GLU A 35 16.80 16.74 13.27
C GLU A 35 15.62 17.63 13.68
N HIS A 36 14.43 17.05 13.91
CA HIS A 36 13.19 17.80 14.16
C HIS A 36 12.64 17.64 15.58
N GLY A 37 13.17 16.71 16.38
CA GLY A 37 12.74 16.51 17.76
C GLY A 37 11.39 15.78 17.91
N LYS A 38 10.57 16.24 18.85
CA LYS A 38 9.24 15.64 19.15
C LYS A 38 8.16 16.38 18.37
N HIS A 39 7.32 15.61 17.69
CA HIS A 39 6.18 16.10 16.93
C HIS A 39 4.97 15.17 17.10
N ASP A 40 3.79 15.72 16.83
CA ASP A 40 2.51 15.04 16.82
C ASP A 40 2.40 14.00 15.69
N TRP A 41 1.38 13.15 15.76
CA TRP A 41 1.13 12.10 14.78
C TRP A 41 0.80 12.67 13.40
N SER A 42 0.12 13.81 13.33
CA SER A 42 -0.27 14.44 12.06
C SER A 42 0.96 14.82 11.22
N TRP A 43 1.99 15.36 11.87
CA TRP A 43 3.27 15.68 11.27
C TRP A 43 3.99 14.41 10.78
N TRP A 44 4.07 13.37 11.62
CA TRP A 44 4.68 12.11 11.23
C TRP A 44 3.99 11.47 10.03
N LYS A 45 2.66 11.54 9.98
CA LYS A 45 1.86 11.04 8.86
C LYS A 45 2.21 11.80 7.56
N SER A 46 2.37 13.11 7.62
CA SER A 46 2.80 13.94 6.47
C SER A 46 4.19 13.55 5.97
N GLU A 47 5.16 13.40 6.88
CA GLU A 47 6.53 13.01 6.53
C GLU A 47 6.61 11.59 5.95
N LEU A 48 5.82 10.67 6.50
CA LEU A 48 5.68 9.30 5.97
C LEU A 48 5.17 9.32 4.53
N ILE A 49 4.11 10.08 4.26
CA ILE A 49 3.53 10.21 2.93
C ILE A 49 4.56 10.83 1.97
N THR A 50 5.22 11.91 2.39
CA THR A 50 6.23 12.60 1.57
C THR A 50 7.40 11.68 1.21
N LYS A 51 7.90 10.90 2.17
CA LYS A 51 9.06 10.05 1.97
C LYS A 51 8.75 8.81 1.11
N TRP A 52 7.64 8.12 1.39
CA TRP A 52 7.37 6.79 0.82
C TRP A 52 6.18 6.71 -0.12
N ALA A 53 5.21 7.62 -0.03
CA ALA A 53 4.03 7.62 -0.92
C ALA A 53 4.18 8.63 -2.08
N ASN A 54 5.42 8.82 -2.54
CA ASN A 54 5.75 9.73 -3.64
C ASN A 54 5.27 9.21 -5.01
N ASN A 55 5.36 10.05 -6.04
CA ASN A 55 4.91 9.72 -7.40
C ASN A 55 5.58 8.47 -7.99
N SER A 56 6.85 8.22 -7.65
CA SER A 56 7.55 7.00 -8.10
C SER A 56 6.94 5.75 -7.48
N TRP A 57 6.60 5.79 -6.18
CA TRP A 57 5.90 4.69 -5.52
C TRP A 57 4.50 4.45 -6.11
N ARG A 58 3.74 5.53 -6.38
CA ARG A 58 2.41 5.43 -7.02
C ARG A 58 2.51 4.78 -8.39
N PHE A 59 3.46 5.22 -9.21
CA PHE A 59 3.72 4.65 -10.54
C PHE A 59 4.10 3.17 -10.44
N LYS A 60 5.02 2.80 -9.56
CA LYS A 60 5.42 1.40 -9.35
C LYS A 60 4.25 0.52 -8.89
N SER A 61 3.43 1.01 -7.96
CA SER A 61 2.28 0.27 -7.44
C SER A 61 1.20 0.09 -8.51
N LYS A 62 0.95 1.12 -9.31
CA LYS A 62 0.04 1.06 -10.46
C LYS A 62 0.51 0.02 -11.48
N ASN A 63 1.77 0.11 -11.91
CA ASN A 63 2.32 -0.85 -12.88
C ASN A 63 2.34 -2.28 -12.33
N ALA A 64 2.61 -2.46 -11.03
CA ALA A 64 2.61 -3.76 -10.40
C ALA A 64 1.22 -4.40 -10.38
N PHE A 65 0.15 -3.60 -10.31
CA PHE A 65 -1.23 -4.05 -10.46
C PHE A 65 -1.54 -4.38 -11.93
N GLU A 66 -1.28 -3.44 -12.85
CA GLU A 66 -1.61 -3.58 -14.29
C GLU A 66 -0.84 -4.71 -14.99
N SER A 67 0.34 -5.07 -14.49
CA SER A 67 1.14 -6.20 -15.03
C SER A 67 0.92 -7.52 -14.28
N ALA A 68 0.07 -7.53 -13.23
CA ALA A 68 -0.18 -8.74 -12.47
C ALA A 68 -1.13 -9.66 -13.25
N ILE A 69 -0.57 -10.74 -13.79
CA ILE A 69 -1.32 -11.83 -14.40
C ILE A 69 -1.50 -12.92 -13.34
N PHE A 70 -2.74 -13.40 -13.15
CA PHE A 70 -3.02 -14.53 -12.28
C PHE A 70 -2.62 -15.83 -12.97
N ASN A 71 -1.76 -16.63 -12.33
CA ASN A 71 -1.35 -17.95 -12.82
C ASN A 71 -1.91 -19.06 -11.92
N SER A 72 -2.82 -19.88 -12.45
CA SER A 72 -3.49 -20.95 -11.69
C SER A 72 -2.57 -22.05 -11.18
N GLU A 73 -1.40 -22.26 -11.79
CA GLU A 73 -0.42 -23.27 -11.39
C GLU A 73 0.53 -22.76 -10.29
N LYS A 74 0.79 -21.45 -10.26
CA LYS A 74 1.80 -20.84 -9.38
C LYS A 74 1.19 -20.06 -8.22
N ASP A 75 0.06 -19.40 -8.44
CA ASP A 75 -0.53 -18.47 -7.50
C ASP A 75 -1.65 -19.11 -6.67
N LYS A 76 -1.67 -18.78 -5.38
CA LYS A 76 -2.83 -19.08 -4.52
C LYS A 76 -3.90 -18.00 -4.73
N PRO A 77 -5.13 -18.34 -5.14
CA PRO A 77 -6.16 -17.36 -5.50
C PRO A 77 -6.38 -16.26 -4.46
N LEU A 78 -6.56 -16.64 -3.19
CA LEU A 78 -6.81 -15.68 -2.11
C LEU A 78 -5.61 -14.76 -1.84
N THR A 79 -4.39 -15.31 -1.84
CA THR A 79 -3.17 -14.51 -1.62
C THR A 79 -2.96 -13.51 -2.74
N TRP A 80 -3.18 -13.92 -3.99
CA TRP A 80 -3.09 -13.04 -5.13
C TRP A 80 -4.16 -11.94 -5.07
N LEU A 81 -5.41 -12.32 -4.80
CA LEU A 81 -6.53 -11.39 -4.68
C LEU A 81 -6.29 -10.34 -3.59
N PHE A 82 -5.87 -10.75 -2.39
CA PHE A 82 -5.57 -9.82 -1.31
C PHE A 82 -4.43 -8.87 -1.65
N LYS A 83 -3.39 -9.36 -2.34
CA LYS A 83 -2.31 -8.50 -2.82
C LYS A 83 -2.82 -7.43 -3.79
N GLN A 84 -3.69 -7.78 -4.73
CA GLN A 84 -4.27 -6.79 -5.65
C GLN A 84 -5.19 -5.80 -4.93
N LYS A 85 -6.01 -6.29 -3.98
CA LYS A 85 -6.86 -5.45 -3.13
C LYS A 85 -6.03 -4.44 -2.35
N ASP A 86 -4.93 -4.89 -1.72
CA ASP A 86 -4.05 -4.02 -0.93
C ASP A 86 -3.41 -2.93 -1.80
N GLN A 87 -2.94 -3.28 -3.01
CA GLN A 87 -2.37 -2.33 -3.96
C GLN A 87 -3.38 -1.26 -4.40
N LEU A 88 -4.60 -1.67 -4.78
CA LEU A 88 -5.65 -0.74 -5.19
C LEU A 88 -6.15 0.13 -4.04
N SER A 89 -6.31 -0.43 -2.85
CA SER A 89 -6.72 0.32 -1.65
C SER A 89 -5.67 1.36 -1.27
N ALA A 90 -4.37 1.05 -1.44
CA ALA A 90 -3.30 1.99 -1.17
C ALA A 90 -3.22 3.12 -2.22
N LEU A 91 -3.58 2.85 -3.48
CA LEU A 91 -3.64 3.85 -4.56
C LEU A 91 -4.91 4.71 -4.51
N HIS A 92 -6.01 4.14 -4.04
CA HIS A 92 -7.34 4.74 -4.03
C HIS A 92 -8.03 4.47 -2.70
N PRO A 93 -7.64 5.17 -1.62
CA PRO A 93 -8.16 4.92 -0.27
C PRO A 93 -9.67 5.15 -0.14
N ASP A 94 -10.25 6.00 -1.00
CA ASP A 94 -11.68 6.33 -1.01
C ASP A 94 -12.49 5.44 -1.97
N MET A 95 -11.87 4.45 -2.61
CA MET A 95 -12.55 3.55 -3.54
C MET A 95 -13.34 2.49 -2.79
N LEU A 96 -14.61 2.32 -3.16
CA LEU A 96 -15.47 1.28 -2.62
C LEU A 96 -14.92 -0.12 -2.92
N ASP A 97 -15.06 -1.04 -1.96
CA ASP A 97 -14.67 -2.44 -2.10
C ASP A 97 -15.29 -3.11 -3.33
N THR A 98 -16.54 -2.79 -3.68
CA THR A 98 -17.19 -3.31 -4.89
C THR A 98 -16.50 -2.85 -6.18
N ARG A 99 -15.98 -1.61 -6.20
CA ARG A 99 -15.24 -1.06 -7.34
C ARG A 99 -13.82 -1.64 -7.41
N ILE A 100 -13.17 -1.84 -6.26
CA ILE A 100 -11.88 -2.54 -6.18
C ILE A 100 -12.02 -3.96 -6.74
N ASN A 101 -12.99 -4.73 -6.25
CA ASN A 101 -13.23 -6.10 -6.70
C ASN A 101 -13.50 -6.17 -8.21
N ARG A 102 -14.30 -5.24 -8.74
CA ARG A 102 -14.57 -5.16 -10.19
C ARG A 102 -13.29 -4.93 -10.99
N LYS A 103 -12.44 -3.98 -10.58
CA LYS A 103 -11.17 -3.72 -11.26
C LYS A 103 -10.24 -4.93 -11.29
N ILE A 104 -10.22 -5.72 -10.21
CA ILE A 104 -9.41 -6.93 -10.16
C ILE A 104 -9.92 -7.96 -11.18
N LEU A 105 -11.24 -8.13 -11.28
CA LEU A 105 -11.85 -9.04 -12.26
C LEU A 105 -11.60 -8.58 -13.70
N GLU A 106 -11.79 -7.28 -13.99
CA GLU A 106 -11.49 -6.68 -15.30
C GLU A 106 -10.03 -6.98 -15.72
N ASN A 107 -9.07 -6.81 -14.81
CA ASN A 107 -7.65 -7.08 -15.08
C ASN A 107 -7.36 -8.57 -15.35
N VAL A 108 -8.06 -9.49 -14.67
CA VAL A 108 -7.93 -10.93 -14.92
C VAL A 108 -8.50 -11.32 -16.28
N GLU A 109 -9.67 -10.77 -16.64
CA GLU A 109 -10.31 -11.01 -17.93
C GLU A 109 -9.47 -10.47 -19.09
N GLU A 110 -8.94 -9.25 -18.97
CA GLU A 110 -8.04 -8.66 -19.97
C GLU A 110 -6.79 -9.52 -20.16
N SER A 111 -6.15 -9.94 -19.07
CA SER A 111 -4.96 -10.80 -19.12
C SER A 111 -5.24 -12.14 -19.80
N TRP A 112 -6.39 -12.75 -19.51
CA TRP A 112 -6.82 -14.01 -20.12
C TRP A 112 -7.06 -13.86 -21.62
N ASN A 113 -7.76 -12.79 -22.03
CA ASN A 113 -8.04 -12.52 -23.43
C ASN A 113 -6.75 -12.30 -24.24
N MET A 114 -5.78 -11.56 -23.69
CA MET A 114 -4.48 -11.35 -24.35
C MET A 114 -3.73 -12.66 -24.59
N LEU A 115 -3.69 -13.56 -23.59
CA LEU A 115 -3.05 -14.87 -23.73
C LEU A 115 -3.77 -15.73 -24.79
N SER A 116 -5.09 -15.76 -24.77
CA SER A 116 -5.88 -16.54 -25.74
C SER A 116 -5.77 -16.03 -27.18
N SER A 117 -5.47 -14.74 -27.36
CA SER A 117 -5.29 -14.11 -28.68
C SER A 117 -3.88 -14.26 -29.27
N ALA A 118 -2.91 -14.69 -28.46
CA ALA A 118 -1.51 -14.88 -28.88
C ALA A 118 -1.23 -16.30 -29.42
N ASP A 119 -2.18 -17.22 -29.27
CA ASP A 119 -2.06 -18.63 -29.68
C ASP A 119 -2.56 -18.91 -31.13
N PHE A 120 -2.69 -17.88 -31.98
CA PHE A 120 -3.07 -17.99 -33.40
C PHE A 120 -2.04 -17.37 -34.36
#